data_AF-A0A7S4WFG7-F1
#
_entry.id   AF-A0A7S4WFG7-F1
#
_cell.length_a   1.000
_cell.length_b   1.000
_cell.length_c   1.000
_cell.angle_alpha   90.00
_cell.angle_beta   90.00
_cell.angle_gamma   90.00
#
_symmetry.space_group_name_H-M   'P 1'
#
loop_
_entity.id
_entity.type
_entity.pdbx_description
1 polymer ?
#
loop_
_entity_poly.entity_id
_entity_poly.type
_entity_poly.pdbx_seq_one_letter_code
_entity_poly.pdbx_strand_id
1 'polypeptide(L)'
;QYSIEAELDKRGGKNFGPPNGKKMTIFFDDVSMPEVNTWGDQTTLELVRLAVEYGGFCFLDKDKRGDFKVCEDLQYLAAMQHPGGGKNDIPNRLKRNFFIFNLVLPS
;
A
#
# COMPACT_ATOMS: atom_id res chain seq x y z
N GLN A 1 -6.97 2.03 4.00
CA GLN A 1 -6.97 1.15 5.19
C GLN A 1 -8.18 0.22 5.17
N TYR A 2 -9.40 0.74 5.26
CA TYR A 2 -10.64 -0.04 5.26
C TYR A 2 -10.69 -1.12 4.17
N SER A 3 -10.38 -0.79 2.91
CA SER A 3 -10.39 -1.75 1.79
C SER A 3 -9.44 -2.93 1.95
N ILE A 4 -8.33 -2.75 2.68
CA ILE A 4 -7.42 -3.86 3.00
C ILE A 4 -8.00 -4.65 4.17
N GLU A 5 -8.45 -3.98 5.22
CA GLU A 5 -8.96 -4.61 6.44
C GLU A 5 -10.21 -5.46 6.19
N ALA A 6 -11.07 -5.05 5.25
CA ALA A 6 -12.30 -5.78 4.90
C ALA A 6 -12.02 -7.19 4.36
N GLU A 7 -10.81 -7.43 3.83
CA GLU A 7 -10.41 -8.69 3.21
C GLU A 7 -9.55 -9.56 4.14
N LEU A 8 -9.31 -9.12 5.39
CA LEU A 8 -8.44 -9.81 6.34
C LEU A 8 -9.19 -10.29 7.58
N ASP A 9 -8.98 -11.57 7.91
CA ASP A 9 -9.43 -12.18 9.14
C ASP A 9 -8.39 -12.06 10.25
N LYS A 10 -8.87 -11.96 11.49
CA LYS A 10 -8.00 -11.98 12.67
C LYS A 10 -7.50 -13.39 12.94
N ARG A 11 -6.18 -13.56 13.01
CA ARG A 11 -5.53 -14.86 13.29
C ARG A 11 -5.13 -15.04 14.76
N GLY A 12 -4.98 -13.93 15.49
CA GLY A 12 -4.62 -13.94 16.90
C GLY A 12 -3.91 -12.65 17.29
N GLY A 13 -4.08 -12.19 18.53
CA GLY A 13 -3.43 -10.95 19.00
C GLY A 13 -3.67 -9.75 18.07
N LYS A 14 -2.57 -9.25 17.49
CA LYS A 14 -2.53 -8.13 16.52
C LYS A 14 -2.31 -8.60 15.06
N ASN A 15 -2.35 -9.91 14.80
CA ASN A 15 -2.07 -10.51 13.49
C ASN A 15 -3.35 -10.76 12.70
N PHE A 16 -3.32 -10.36 11.43
CA PHE A 16 -4.40 -10.42 10.47
C PHE A 16 -3.86 -11.00 9.17
N GLY A 17 -4.69 -11.71 8.43
CA GLY A 17 -4.32 -12.23 7.12
C GLY A 17 -5.53 -12.71 6.35
N PRO A 18 -5.39 -13.07 5.07
CA PRO A 18 -6.50 -13.55 4.27
C PRO A 18 -7.13 -14.82 4.87
N PRO A 19 -8.44 -15.04 4.63
CA PRO A 19 -9.18 -16.17 5.15
C PRO A 19 -8.56 -17.50 4.74
N ASN A 20 -8.67 -18.49 5.62
CA ASN A 20 -8.24 -19.88 5.38
C ASN A 20 -6.75 -20.04 5.02
N GLY A 21 -5.88 -19.15 5.52
CA GLY A 21 -4.43 -19.25 5.28
C GLY A 21 -4.03 -19.03 3.83
N LYS A 22 -4.89 -18.41 3.01
CA LYS A 22 -4.56 -18.05 1.64
C LYS A 22 -3.57 -16.87 1.61
N LYS A 23 -2.94 -16.69 0.45
CA LYS A 23 -2.20 -15.48 0.11
C LYS A 23 -3.09 -14.53 -0.69
N MET A 24 -2.96 -13.23 -0.44
CA MET A 24 -3.70 -12.19 -1.14
C MET A 24 -2.74 -11.26 -1.87
N THR A 25 -3.06 -10.92 -3.11
CA THR A 25 -2.35 -9.87 -3.85
C THR A 25 -3.17 -8.60 -3.82
N ILE A 26 -2.55 -7.50 -3.41
CA ILE A 26 -3.12 -6.15 -3.48
C ILE A 26 -2.53 -5.47 -4.71
N PHE A 27 -3.41 -5.05 -5.62
CA PHE A 27 -3.03 -4.33 -6.82
C PHE A 27 -3.42 -2.85 -6.72
N PHE A 28 -2.42 -1.98 -6.85
CA PHE A 28 -2.60 -0.53 -6.93
C PHE A 28 -2.57 -0.09 -8.40
N ASP A 29 -3.72 0.22 -8.99
CA ASP A 29 -3.84 0.49 -10.44
C ASP A 29 -3.18 1.80 -10.89
N ASP A 30 -3.37 2.88 -10.13
CA ASP A 30 -2.68 4.15 -10.34
C ASP A 30 -2.14 4.67 -9.00
N VAL A 31 -0.92 4.24 -8.65
CA VAL A 31 -0.27 4.63 -7.40
C VAL A 31 0.17 6.11 -7.40
N SER A 32 0.19 6.78 -8.56
CA SER A 32 0.59 8.19 -8.69
C SER A 32 -0.54 9.19 -8.55
N MET A 33 -1.79 8.74 -8.62
CA MET A 33 -2.99 9.57 -8.53
C MET A 33 -3.14 10.40 -7.24
N PRO A 34 -2.75 9.92 -6.04
CA PRO A 34 -3.01 10.65 -4.81
C PRO A 34 -2.50 12.10 -4.83
N GLU A 35 -3.28 12.99 -4.23
CA GLU A 35 -2.98 14.43 -4.18
C GLU A 35 -1.61 14.69 -3.55
N VAL A 36 -0.88 15.61 -4.19
CA VAL A 36 0.38 16.14 -3.69
C VAL A 36 0.06 17.41 -2.90
N ASN A 37 0.43 17.44 -1.62
CA ASN A 37 0.20 18.60 -0.78
C ASN A 37 1.13 19.77 -1.16
N THR A 38 0.97 20.92 -0.48
CA THR A 38 1.78 22.13 -0.72
C THR A 38 3.28 21.97 -0.45
N TRP A 39 3.69 20.92 0.26
CA TRP A 39 5.09 20.59 0.57
C TRP A 39 5.67 19.54 -0.38
N GLY A 40 4.89 19.02 -1.32
CA GLY A 40 5.33 17.99 -2.26
C GLY A 40 5.13 16.55 -1.78
N ASP A 41 4.43 16.33 -0.66
CA ASP A 41 4.21 14.99 -0.12
C ASP A 41 2.88 14.40 -0.59
N GLN A 42 2.88 13.08 -0.79
CA GLN A 42 1.68 12.27 -1.00
C GLN A 42 1.38 11.45 0.26
N THR A 43 0.74 12.07 1.26
CA THR A 43 0.50 11.46 2.58
C THR A 43 -0.19 10.10 2.49
N THR A 44 -1.09 9.91 1.54
CA THR A 44 -1.78 8.63 1.28
C THR A 44 -0.79 7.49 1.01
N LEU A 45 0.32 7.76 0.34
CA LEU A 45 1.34 6.76 0.00
C LEU A 45 2.22 6.38 1.19
N GLU A 46 2.24 7.14 2.27
CA GLU A 46 2.90 6.70 3.51
C GLU A 46 2.15 5.53 4.16
N LEU A 47 0.81 5.45 4.03
CA LEU A 47 0.06 4.27 4.47
C LEU A 47 0.41 3.05 3.61
N VAL A 48 0.56 3.23 2.29
CA VAL A 48 1.00 2.17 1.38
C VAL A 48 2.41 1.72 1.75
N ARG A 49 3.32 2.67 2.04
CA ARG A 49 4.67 2.36 2.52
C ARG A 49 4.64 1.59 3.82
N LEU A 50 3.78 1.93 4.77
CA LEU A 50 3.64 1.18 6.01
C LEU A 50 3.26 -0.28 5.74
N ALA A 51 2.26 -0.50 4.87
CA ALA A 51 1.82 -1.83 4.50
C ALA A 51 2.94 -2.65 3.80
N VAL A 52 3.61 -2.05 2.81
CA VAL A 52 4.62 -2.74 2.00
C VAL A 52 5.94 -2.95 2.76
N GLU A 53 6.42 -1.94 3.49
CA GLU A 53 7.74 -1.96 4.13
C GLU A 53 7.72 -2.64 5.51
N TYR A 54 6.65 -2.42 6.29
CA TYR A 54 6.55 -2.95 7.66
C TYR A 54 5.53 -4.07 7.81
N GLY A 55 4.85 -4.46 6.73
CA GLY A 55 3.88 -5.56 6.75
C GLY A 55 2.64 -5.25 7.60
N GLY A 56 2.18 -3.99 7.61
CA GLY A 56 1.07 -3.60 8.48
C GLY A 56 0.84 -2.10 8.59
N PHE A 57 -0.06 -1.70 9.48
CA PHE A 57 -0.37 -0.30 9.79
C PHE A 57 -1.03 -0.18 11.16
N CYS A 58 -1.17 1.02 11.71
CA CYS A 58 -1.74 1.17 13.06
C CYS A 58 -3.26 0.98 13.09
N PHE A 59 -3.78 0.47 14.21
CA PHE A 59 -5.22 0.46 14.49
C PHE A 59 -5.75 1.89 14.63
N LEU A 60 -6.93 2.14 14.06
CA LEU A 60 -7.69 3.38 14.22
C LEU A 60 -8.82 3.29 15.25
N ASP A 61 -9.21 2.05 15.61
CA ASP A 61 -10.20 1.75 16.64
C ASP A 61 -9.83 2.43 17.96
N LYS A 62 -10.84 2.98 18.65
CA LYS A 62 -10.62 3.80 19.86
C LYS A 62 -9.79 3.09 20.92
N ASP A 63 -10.05 1.80 21.16
CA ASP A 63 -9.47 1.06 22.28
C ASP A 63 -8.04 0.56 22.02
N LYS A 64 -7.58 0.58 20.76
CA LYS A 64 -6.26 0.08 20.35
C LYS A 64 -5.49 1.11 19.52
N ARG A 65 -5.92 2.36 19.54
CA ARG A 65 -5.40 3.40 18.67
C ARG A 65 -3.89 3.50 18.77
N GLY A 66 -3.20 3.46 17.63
CA GLY A 66 -1.74 3.57 17.55
C GLY A 66 -1.00 2.25 17.75
N ASP A 67 -1.66 1.18 18.20
CA ASP A 67 -1.06 -0.15 18.18
C ASP A 67 -0.80 -0.60 16.74
N PHE A 68 0.33 -1.26 16.50
CA PHE A 68 0.64 -1.78 15.16
C PHE A 68 -0.14 -3.07 14.87
N LYS A 69 -0.89 -3.09 13.77
CA LYS A 69 -1.56 -4.28 13.21
C LYS A 69 -0.61 -4.94 12.22
N VAL A 70 -0.37 -6.24 12.41
CA VAL A 70 0.46 -7.04 11.51
C VAL A 70 -0.44 -7.70 10.48
N CYS A 71 -0.12 -7.51 9.20
CA CYS A 71 -0.82 -8.07 8.06
C CYS A 71 0.08 -9.10 7.37
N GLU A 72 -0.29 -10.37 7.48
CA GLU A 72 0.46 -11.53 6.98
C GLU A 72 -0.06 -11.99 5.62
N ASP A 73 0.77 -12.72 4.87
CA ASP A 73 0.42 -13.36 3.58
C ASP A 73 -0.08 -12.41 2.48
N LEU A 74 0.40 -11.16 2.51
CA LEU A 74 0.13 -10.16 1.49
C LEU A 74 1.27 -10.07 0.46
N GLN A 75 0.88 -9.86 -0.78
CA GLN A 75 1.75 -9.53 -1.90
C GLN A 75 1.26 -8.23 -2.54
N TYR A 76 2.18 -7.44 -3.08
CA TYR A 76 1.86 -6.10 -3.59
C TYR A 76 2.29 -5.96 -5.04
N LEU A 77 1.38 -5.45 -5.87
CA LEU A 77 1.61 -5.06 -7.25
C LEU A 77 1.14 -3.62 -7.42
N ALA A 78 1.84 -2.85 -8.23
CA ALA A 78 1.47 -1.48 -8.50
C ALA A 78 1.70 -1.15 -9.97
N ALA A 79 0.84 -0.28 -10.50
CA ALA A 79 0.98 0.35 -11.78
C ALA A 79 0.82 1.87 -11.61
N MET A 80 1.46 2.60 -12.52
CA MET A 80 1.30 4.05 -12.66
C MET A 80 1.69 4.45 -14.07
N GLN A 81 1.27 5.63 -14.47
CA GLN A 81 1.69 6.22 -15.72
C GLN A 81 3.12 6.77 -15.61
N HIS A 82 3.78 7.01 -16.75
CA HIS A 82 5.11 7.62 -16.74
C HIS A 82 5.09 8.97 -16.00
N PRO A 83 5.99 9.17 -15.03
CA PRO A 83 6.08 10.46 -14.34
C PRO A 83 6.55 11.55 -15.32
N GLY A 84 5.99 12.75 -15.18
CA GLY A 84 6.21 13.88 -16.10
C GLY A 84 4.98 14.20 -16.97
N GLY A 85 5.09 15.25 -17.80
CA GLY A 85 3.98 15.65 -18.69
C GLY A 85 2.67 16.01 -17.96
N GLY A 86 2.76 16.52 -16.72
CA GLY A 86 1.61 16.82 -15.86
C GLY A 86 1.19 15.68 -14.94
N LYS A 87 1.88 14.54 -14.96
CA LYS A 87 1.63 13.39 -14.09
C LYS A 87 2.61 13.39 -12.92
N ASN A 88 2.08 13.13 -11.74
CA ASN A 88 2.87 13.07 -10.52
C ASN A 88 3.77 11.84 -10.50
N ASP A 89 4.86 11.96 -9.78
CA ASP A 89 5.73 10.84 -9.45
C ASP A 89 5.48 10.42 -7.99
N ILE A 90 5.85 9.18 -7.63
CA ILE A 90 5.68 8.66 -6.27
C ILE A 90 6.93 8.86 -5.39
N PRO A 91 6.82 8.90 -4.05
CA PRO A 91 7.95 9.09 -3.16
C PRO A 91 9.04 8.02 -3.35
N ASN A 92 10.30 8.44 -3.39
CA ASN A 92 11.46 7.53 -3.53
C ASN A 92 11.52 6.45 -2.44
N ARG A 93 11.03 6.78 -1.23
CA ARG A 93 10.94 5.86 -0.08
C ARG A 93 9.96 4.71 -0.32
N LEU A 94 8.91 4.93 -1.14
CA LEU A 94 7.99 3.88 -1.56
C LEU A 94 8.57 3.11 -2.75
N LYS A 95 9.08 3.82 -3.77
CA LYS A 95 9.65 3.22 -5.00
C LYS A 95 10.66 2.12 -4.73
N ARG A 96 11.57 2.34 -3.77
CA ARG A 96 12.64 1.38 -3.46
C ARG A 96 12.15 -0.01 -3.06
N ASN A 97 10.88 -0.14 -2.66
CA ASN A 97 10.29 -1.42 -2.26
C ASN A 97 9.74 -2.22 -3.46
N PHE A 98 9.76 -1.65 -4.67
CA PHE A 98 9.24 -2.28 -5.89
C PHE A 98 10.36 -2.57 -6.90
N PHE A 99 10.17 -3.65 -7.65
CA PHE A 99 10.89 -3.86 -8.90
C PHE A 99 10.16 -3.12 -10.02
N ILE A 100 10.82 -2.13 -10.62
CA ILE A 100 10.21 -1.20 -11.57
C ILE A 100 10.72 -1.49 -12.98
N PHE A 101 9.80 -1.60 -13.94
CA PHE A 101 10.12 -1.71 -15.36
C PHE A 101 9.11 -0.90 -16.18
N ASN A 102 9.49 -0.60 -17.43
CA ASN A 102 8.68 0.20 -18.33
C ASN A 102 7.77 -0.69 -19.18
N LEU A 103 6.48 -0.33 -19.29
CA LEU A 103 5.54 -0.90 -20.25
C LEU A 103 5.39 0.04 -21.45
N VAL A 104 5.76 -0.46 -22.63
CA VAL A 104 5.59 0.24 -23.91
C VAL A 104 4.30 -0.19 -24.59
N LEU A 105 3.79 0.62 -25.51
CA LEU A 105 2.60 0.29 -26.28
C LEU A 105 2.80 -1.05 -27.04
N PRO A 106 1.76 -1.90 -27.11
CA PRO A 106 1.84 -3.14 -27.86
C PRO A 106 2.06 -2.84 -29.35
N SER A 107 2.83 -3.73 -30.00
CA SER A 107 3.07 -3.73 -31.44
C SER A 107 1.83 -4.13 -32.24
#